data_AF-A0A0H3EBH6-F1
#
_entry.id   AF-A0A0H3EBH6-F1
#
_cell.length_a   1.000
_cell.length_b   1.000
_cell.length_c   1.000
_cell.angle_alpha   90.00
_cell.angle_beta   90.00
_cell.angle_gamma   90.00
#
_symmetry.space_group_name_H-M   'P 1'
#
loop_
_entity.id
_entity.type
_entity.pdbx_description
1 polymer ?
#
loop_
_entity_poly.entity_id
_entity_poly.type
_entity_poly.pdbx_seq_one_letter_code
_entity_poly.pdbx_strand_id
1 'polypeptide(L)'
;MSAVSEAVARRMTLGYLADTYGLELDPDFASGVTVTSIADDVDSVAPGSLYVPAQSVDVKRLEEARARGAYAALVPPSMKHEDGPAQMPLLRARLTSRQLGDIASDIAGTPSNALAIFVVGSDDPKRSERYASCVADFLHMLGNPVGVVKSSGSTSLERELDLTYPLSILDVQQTLSVCAEDGAAAMVFALNDRTLKSDALTSVNVDVIGLDSARDLRQPTPSGTGEDSRAGEGGEAASPSGQRASGEEPAGSAGDARDDLAQARQLGAGFGFEVDEQTHVARADAQSDLLAAQAPFASDRDSIRELSLAIAMVMAAGIRRNNIRSALRVSHELAHGEENKA
;
A
#
# COMPACT_ATOMS: atom_id res chain seq x y z
N MET A 1 2.81 16.60 -9.42
CA MET A 1 3.57 17.74 -8.88
C MET A 1 4.12 17.21 -7.58
N SER A 2 5.34 16.71 -7.62
CA SER A 2 5.81 15.72 -6.65
C SER A 2 7.25 16.03 -6.29
N ALA A 3 7.54 16.17 -4.98
CA ALA A 3 8.89 16.43 -4.51
C ALA A 3 9.21 15.70 -3.20
N VAL A 4 10.27 14.90 -3.19
CA VAL A 4 10.76 14.20 -1.98
C VAL A 4 11.80 15.06 -1.30
N SER A 5 11.73 15.25 0.02
CA SER A 5 12.71 16.00 0.82
C SER A 5 13.61 15.08 1.65
N GLU A 6 14.82 15.54 1.94
CA GLU A 6 15.85 14.81 2.69
C GLU A 6 15.40 14.48 4.11
N ALA A 7 15.49 13.20 4.46
CA ALA A 7 15.52 12.77 5.85
C ALA A 7 16.93 12.98 6.42
N VAL A 8 17.00 13.46 7.66
CA VAL A 8 18.18 13.93 8.43
C VAL A 8 19.41 12.97 8.40
N ALA A 9 19.26 11.73 7.93
CA ALA A 9 20.25 10.68 8.03
C ALA A 9 21.32 10.63 6.91
N ARG A 10 21.09 11.18 5.71
CA ARG A 10 22.04 11.02 4.58
C ARG A 10 22.15 12.24 3.65
N ARG A 11 23.33 12.88 3.68
CA ARG A 11 23.71 13.89 2.68
C ARG A 11 23.88 13.26 1.30
N MET A 12 23.01 13.62 0.36
CA MET A 12 23.06 13.15 -1.03
C MET A 12 23.90 14.10 -1.88
N THR A 13 25.07 13.69 -2.35
CA THR A 13 25.90 14.50 -3.26
C THR A 13 25.74 14.09 -4.72
N LEU A 14 26.02 15.00 -5.65
CA LEU A 14 26.02 14.69 -7.09
C LEU A 14 27.08 13.62 -7.43
N GLY A 15 28.22 13.62 -6.74
CA GLY A 15 29.24 12.59 -6.90
C GLY A 15 28.74 11.21 -6.45
N TYR A 16 28.08 11.13 -5.28
CA TYR A 16 27.46 9.88 -4.82
C TYR A 16 26.44 9.34 -5.84
N LEU A 17 25.60 10.23 -6.37
CA LEU A 17 24.62 9.89 -7.39
C LEU A 17 25.27 9.36 -8.68
N ALA A 18 26.30 10.05 -9.17
CA ALA A 18 27.05 9.67 -10.36
C ALA A 18 27.71 8.29 -10.19
N ASP A 19 28.44 8.10 -9.07
CA ASP A 19 29.19 6.88 -8.80
C ASP A 19 28.28 5.66 -8.54
N THR A 20 27.20 5.86 -7.79
CA THR A 20 26.31 4.76 -7.36
C THR A 20 25.36 4.33 -8.47
N TYR A 21 24.82 5.29 -9.23
CA TYR A 21 23.80 5.02 -10.24
C TYR A 21 24.33 5.07 -11.67
N GLY A 22 25.63 5.29 -11.86
CA GLY A 22 26.30 5.30 -13.17
C GLY A 22 25.89 6.50 -14.03
N LEU A 23 25.71 7.67 -13.41
CA LEU A 23 25.32 8.90 -14.10
C LEU A 23 26.57 9.69 -14.48
N GLU A 24 26.58 10.30 -15.66
CA GLU A 24 27.69 11.19 -16.07
C GLU A 24 27.42 12.60 -15.55
N LEU A 25 28.34 13.15 -14.74
CA LEU A 25 28.23 14.48 -14.16
C LEU A 25 28.94 15.52 -15.03
N ASP A 26 28.28 16.64 -15.28
CA ASP A 26 28.82 17.75 -16.06
C ASP A 26 28.54 19.09 -15.35
N PRO A 27 29.55 19.83 -14.86
CA PRO A 27 30.98 19.52 -14.89
C PRO A 27 31.43 18.63 -13.72
N ASP A 28 32.48 17.81 -13.93
CA ASP A 28 33.01 16.85 -12.93
C ASP A 28 33.32 17.46 -11.54
N PHE A 29 33.75 18.72 -11.49
CA PHE A 29 34.08 19.39 -10.23
C PHE A 29 32.86 19.64 -9.33
N ALA A 30 31.64 19.49 -9.84
CA ALA A 30 30.40 19.65 -9.09
C ALA A 30 30.07 18.44 -8.20
N SER A 31 30.94 17.42 -8.13
CA SER A 31 30.73 16.21 -7.33
C SER A 31 30.43 16.47 -5.84
N GLY A 32 30.94 17.57 -5.28
CA GLY A 32 30.70 17.98 -3.90
C GLY A 32 29.37 18.70 -3.64
N VAL A 33 28.57 19.00 -4.67
CA VAL A 33 27.26 19.65 -4.51
C VAL A 33 26.30 18.68 -3.83
N THR A 34 25.65 19.14 -2.76
CA THR A 34 24.64 18.38 -2.02
C THR A 34 23.25 18.76 -2.51
N VAL A 35 22.39 17.77 -2.75
CA VAL A 35 20.97 17.93 -3.03
C VAL A 35 20.18 17.41 -1.83
N THR A 36 19.12 18.12 -1.49
CA THR A 36 18.29 17.84 -0.30
C THR A 36 16.87 17.44 -0.68
N SER A 37 16.56 17.39 -1.97
CA SER A 37 15.26 16.98 -2.47
C SER A 37 15.34 16.56 -3.94
N ILE A 38 14.31 15.87 -4.42
CA ILE A 38 14.09 15.59 -5.85
C ILE A 38 12.73 16.11 -6.23
N ALA A 39 12.63 16.74 -7.40
CA ALA A 39 11.37 17.19 -7.97
C ALA A 39 11.24 16.71 -9.43
N ASP A 40 10.08 16.19 -9.80
CA ASP A 40 9.82 15.74 -11.17
C ASP A 40 9.13 16.77 -12.07
N ASP A 41 8.64 17.84 -11.45
CA ASP A 41 7.95 18.95 -12.08
C ASP A 41 8.56 20.28 -11.64
N VAL A 42 8.64 21.23 -12.58
CA VAL A 42 9.26 22.54 -12.33
C VAL A 42 8.54 23.28 -11.21
N ASP A 43 7.22 23.13 -11.09
CA ASP A 43 6.45 23.81 -10.06
C ASP A 43 6.74 23.27 -8.66
N SER A 44 7.25 22.04 -8.57
CA SER A 44 7.62 21.35 -7.33
C SER A 44 9.09 21.57 -6.92
N VAL A 45 9.88 22.26 -7.75
CA VAL A 45 11.28 22.57 -7.43
C VAL A 45 11.34 23.57 -6.28
N ALA A 46 12.13 23.21 -5.27
CA ALA A 46 12.55 24.08 -4.18
C ALA A 46 14.09 24.23 -4.15
N PRO A 47 14.64 25.25 -3.47
CA PRO A 47 16.08 25.37 -3.24
C PRO A 47 16.69 24.09 -2.70
N GLY A 48 17.74 23.58 -3.34
CA GLY A 48 18.40 22.31 -2.98
C GLY A 48 17.90 21.09 -3.76
N SER A 49 16.91 21.25 -4.64
CA SER A 49 16.38 20.13 -5.42
C SER A 49 17.31 19.67 -6.53
N LEU A 50 17.32 18.36 -6.76
CA LEU A 50 17.66 17.76 -8.05
C LEU A 50 16.39 17.70 -8.91
N TYR A 51 16.39 18.39 -10.05
CA TYR A 51 15.26 18.32 -10.99
C TYR A 51 15.37 17.06 -11.86
N VAL A 52 14.40 16.15 -11.77
CA VAL A 52 14.33 14.88 -12.50
C VAL A 52 13.07 14.87 -13.37
N PRO A 53 13.11 15.47 -14.57
CA PRO A 53 11.91 15.69 -15.36
C PRO A 53 11.17 14.39 -15.70
N ALA A 54 9.88 14.30 -15.33
CA ALA A 54 9.03 13.16 -15.68
C ALA A 54 8.70 13.08 -17.19
N GLN A 55 8.89 14.18 -17.91
CA GLN A 55 8.61 14.32 -19.35
C GLN A 55 9.87 14.76 -20.11
N SER A 56 9.78 14.89 -21.42
CA SER A 56 10.88 15.47 -22.20
C SER A 56 11.23 16.86 -21.68
N VAL A 57 12.52 17.08 -21.47
CA VAL A 57 13.09 18.33 -20.97
C VAL A 57 13.74 19.11 -22.09
N ASP A 58 13.54 20.42 -22.09
CA ASP A 58 14.17 21.37 -22.98
C ASP A 58 14.99 22.40 -22.16
N VAL A 59 15.74 23.24 -22.86
CA VAL A 59 16.61 24.25 -22.22
C VAL A 59 15.77 25.23 -21.38
N LYS A 60 14.56 25.56 -21.84
CA LYS A 60 13.68 26.50 -21.15
C LYS A 60 13.25 25.98 -19.78
N ARG A 61 12.82 24.72 -19.70
CA ARG A 61 12.46 24.08 -18.42
C ARG A 61 13.64 23.97 -17.46
N LEU A 62 14.85 23.73 -17.97
CA LEU A 62 16.07 23.74 -17.13
C LEU A 62 16.34 25.12 -16.53
N GLU A 63 16.19 26.19 -17.32
CA GLU A 63 16.33 27.57 -16.80
C GLU A 63 15.23 27.92 -15.79
N GLU A 64 14.00 27.46 -16.00
CA GLU A 64 12.91 27.66 -15.04
C GLU A 64 13.15 26.89 -13.73
N ALA A 65 13.57 25.62 -13.81
CA ALA A 65 13.96 24.84 -12.64
C ALA A 65 15.13 25.51 -11.88
N ARG A 66 16.12 26.04 -12.60
CA ARG A 66 17.22 26.82 -12.01
C ARG A 66 16.71 28.04 -11.27
N ALA A 67 15.84 28.82 -11.92
CA ALA A 67 15.29 30.05 -11.35
C ALA A 67 14.50 29.78 -10.07
N ARG A 68 13.94 28.58 -9.92
CA ARG A 68 13.25 28.11 -8.71
C ARG A 68 14.17 27.51 -7.65
N GLY A 69 15.47 27.39 -7.93
CA GLY A 69 16.48 26.95 -6.96
C GLY A 69 16.95 25.50 -7.10
N ALA A 70 16.71 24.84 -8.24
CA ALA A 70 17.34 23.55 -8.53
C ALA A 70 18.86 23.70 -8.51
N TYR A 71 19.53 22.81 -7.76
CA TYR A 71 20.99 22.78 -7.67
C TYR A 71 21.62 21.95 -8.78
N ALA A 72 20.85 21.04 -9.37
CA ALA A 72 21.25 20.25 -10.52
C ALA A 72 20.00 19.74 -11.26
N ALA A 73 20.19 19.23 -12.47
CA ALA A 73 19.13 18.59 -13.23
C ALA A 73 19.59 17.30 -13.92
N LEU A 74 18.70 16.32 -14.00
CA LEU A 74 18.88 15.14 -14.82
C LEU A 74 18.46 15.45 -16.26
N VAL A 75 19.32 15.13 -17.23
CA VAL A 75 19.05 15.31 -18.64
C VAL A 75 19.34 14.01 -19.42
N PRO A 76 18.60 13.74 -20.51
CA PRO A 76 18.94 12.63 -21.38
C PRO A 76 20.36 12.74 -21.95
N PRO A 77 21.10 11.64 -22.16
CA PRO A 77 22.45 11.68 -22.73
C PRO A 77 22.53 12.36 -24.11
N SER A 78 21.43 12.34 -24.87
CA SER A 78 21.32 12.96 -26.19
C SER A 78 21.15 14.48 -26.15
N MET A 79 20.88 15.07 -24.99
CA MET A 79 20.61 16.51 -24.88
C MET A 79 21.92 17.29 -25.01
N LYS A 80 22.07 17.97 -26.15
CA LYS A 80 23.13 18.96 -26.34
C LYS A 80 22.68 20.25 -25.68
N HIS A 81 23.44 20.72 -24.69
CA HIS A 81 23.30 22.08 -24.21
C HIS A 81 24.02 22.97 -25.23
N GLU A 82 23.34 23.97 -25.82
CA GLU A 82 23.99 24.90 -26.76
C GLU A 82 25.09 25.67 -26.04
N ASP A 83 26.15 25.99 -26.79
CA ASP A 83 27.45 26.46 -26.30
C ASP A 83 27.35 27.56 -25.21
N GLY A 84 27.70 27.16 -23.99
CA GLY A 84 27.80 27.98 -22.79
C GLY A 84 27.96 27.05 -21.57
N PRO A 85 28.68 27.44 -20.51
CA PRO A 85 28.72 26.62 -19.31
C PRO A 85 27.27 26.46 -18.80
N ALA A 86 26.82 25.21 -18.62
CA ALA A 86 25.53 24.96 -18.01
C ALA A 86 25.49 25.73 -16.67
N GLN A 87 24.52 26.61 -16.51
CA GLN A 87 24.43 27.49 -15.33
C GLN A 87 24.12 26.72 -14.04
N MET A 88 23.86 25.41 -14.15
CA MET A 88 23.83 24.44 -13.07
C MET A 88 24.50 23.14 -13.53
N PRO A 89 25.02 22.32 -12.61
CA PRO A 89 25.43 20.95 -12.88
C PRO A 89 24.33 20.08 -13.51
N LEU A 90 24.70 19.23 -14.46
CA LEU A 90 23.82 18.30 -15.15
C LEU A 90 24.26 16.85 -14.88
N LEU A 91 23.29 15.99 -14.62
CA LEU A 91 23.47 14.53 -14.59
C LEU A 91 22.92 13.95 -15.89
N ARG A 92 23.78 13.37 -16.72
CA ARG A 92 23.44 12.82 -18.04
C ARG A 92 23.15 11.33 -17.91
N ALA A 93 21.87 10.98 -17.89
CA ALA A 93 21.43 9.59 -17.83
C ALA A 93 19.94 9.45 -18.18
N ARG A 94 19.50 8.20 -18.33
CA ARG A 94 18.09 7.84 -18.28
C ARG A 94 17.90 6.91 -17.09
N LEU A 95 17.21 7.38 -16.07
CA LEU A 95 16.90 6.56 -14.90
C LEU A 95 15.81 5.55 -15.27
N THR A 96 15.98 4.31 -14.81
CA THR A 96 14.90 3.33 -14.74
C THR A 96 13.99 3.64 -13.55
N SER A 97 12.76 3.12 -13.53
CA SER A 97 11.85 3.25 -12.37
C SER A 97 12.53 2.77 -11.08
N ARG A 98 13.29 1.66 -11.15
CA ARG A 98 14.09 1.14 -10.03
C ARG A 98 15.12 2.15 -9.52
N GLN A 99 15.95 2.70 -10.40
CA GLN A 99 16.93 3.70 -9.98
C GLN A 99 16.26 4.96 -9.40
N LEU A 100 15.15 5.42 -9.98
CA LEU A 100 14.41 6.54 -9.44
C LEU A 100 13.83 6.24 -8.05
N GLY A 101 13.28 5.04 -7.85
CA GLY A 101 12.77 4.57 -6.55
C GLY A 101 13.87 4.47 -5.51
N ASP A 102 15.03 3.91 -5.85
CA ASP A 102 16.17 3.77 -4.94
C ASP A 102 16.70 5.14 -4.52
N ILE A 103 16.89 6.06 -5.48
CA ILE A 103 17.28 7.44 -5.22
C ILE A 103 16.25 8.15 -4.32
N ALA A 104 14.95 8.05 -4.64
CA ALA A 104 13.89 8.71 -3.89
C ALA A 104 13.77 8.16 -2.46
N SER A 105 13.86 6.84 -2.29
CA SER A 105 13.86 6.17 -1.00
C SER A 105 15.10 6.54 -0.17
N ASP A 106 16.28 6.61 -0.80
CA ASP A 106 17.53 7.03 -0.16
C ASP A 106 17.41 8.47 0.38
N ILE A 107 16.90 9.41 -0.41
CA ILE A 107 16.69 10.81 0.04
C ILE A 107 15.65 10.86 1.16
N ALA A 108 14.54 10.13 1.02
CA ALA A 108 13.49 10.05 2.03
C ALA A 108 13.90 9.32 3.32
N GLY A 109 15.11 8.76 3.39
CA GLY A 109 15.58 8.01 4.56
C GLY A 109 14.91 6.65 4.74
N THR A 110 14.47 6.02 3.64
CA THR A 110 13.81 4.71 3.60
C THR A 110 12.54 4.63 4.46
N PRO A 111 11.53 5.48 4.21
CA PRO A 111 10.40 5.67 5.12
C PRO A 111 9.55 4.41 5.30
N SER A 112 9.51 3.53 4.29
CA SER A 112 8.82 2.23 4.36
C SER A 112 9.38 1.31 5.45
N ASN A 113 10.65 1.45 5.86
CA ASN A 113 11.22 0.64 6.94
C ASN A 113 10.66 0.98 8.33
N ALA A 114 10.05 2.16 8.49
CA ALA A 114 9.48 2.62 9.75
C ALA A 114 7.96 2.38 9.84
N LEU A 115 7.33 1.88 8.77
CA LEU A 115 5.88 1.78 8.62
C LEU A 115 5.51 0.36 8.20
N ALA A 116 4.44 -0.19 8.78
CA ALA A 116 3.82 -1.40 8.24
C ALA A 116 2.98 -1.05 7.00
N ILE A 117 3.36 -1.54 5.83
CA ILE A 117 2.73 -1.22 4.55
C ILE A 117 1.75 -2.33 4.15
N PHE A 118 0.47 -1.95 4.12
CA PHE A 118 -0.63 -2.78 3.63
C PHE A 118 -1.05 -2.29 2.25
N VAL A 119 -1.26 -3.21 1.32
CA VAL A 119 -1.80 -2.89 -0.01
C VAL A 119 -3.00 -3.78 -0.30
N VAL A 120 -4.02 -3.23 -0.97
CA VAL A 120 -5.23 -4.00 -1.30
C VAL A 120 -5.52 -3.95 -2.80
N GLY A 121 -5.52 -5.11 -3.44
CA GLY A 121 -5.87 -5.30 -4.84
C GLY A 121 -7.28 -5.84 -5.04
N SER A 122 -7.97 -5.31 -6.05
CA SER A 122 -9.29 -5.75 -6.51
C SER A 122 -9.46 -5.43 -7.99
N ASP A 123 -10.23 -6.24 -8.71
CA ASP A 123 -10.56 -5.98 -10.12
C ASP A 123 -11.44 -4.73 -10.31
N ASP A 124 -12.14 -4.30 -9.25
CA ASP A 124 -12.89 -3.05 -9.20
C ASP A 124 -12.12 -1.98 -8.40
N PRO A 125 -11.75 -0.85 -9.01
CA PRO A 125 -11.09 0.26 -8.34
C PRO A 125 -11.86 0.79 -7.13
N LYS A 126 -13.19 0.95 -7.21
CA LYS A 126 -13.98 1.48 -6.08
C LYS A 126 -13.95 0.53 -4.89
N ARG A 127 -13.96 -0.77 -5.18
CA ARG A 127 -13.90 -1.80 -4.15
C ARG A 127 -12.53 -1.86 -3.48
N SER A 128 -11.43 -1.71 -4.23
CA SER A 128 -10.09 -1.62 -3.64
C SER A 128 -9.99 -0.47 -2.63
N GLU A 129 -10.62 0.67 -2.90
CA GLU A 129 -10.63 1.82 -1.97
C GLU A 129 -11.48 1.57 -0.72
N ARG A 130 -12.62 0.89 -0.87
CA ARG A 130 -13.45 0.49 0.28
C ARG A 130 -12.72 -0.50 1.18
N TYR A 131 -12.05 -1.50 0.59
CA TYR A 131 -11.22 -2.41 1.37
C TYR A 131 -10.08 -1.69 2.07
N ALA A 132 -9.35 -0.80 1.37
CA ALA A 132 -8.27 -0.03 1.99
C ALA A 132 -8.77 0.80 3.19
N SER A 133 -9.97 1.40 3.06
CA SER A 133 -10.61 2.12 4.17
C SER A 133 -10.95 1.19 5.33
N CYS A 134 -11.58 0.04 5.04
CA CYS A 134 -11.97 -0.92 6.07
C CYS A 134 -10.77 -1.51 6.82
N VAL A 135 -9.66 -1.81 6.11
CA VAL A 135 -8.40 -2.26 6.71
C VAL A 135 -7.86 -1.19 7.66
N ALA A 136 -7.86 0.07 7.24
CA ALA A 136 -7.37 1.17 8.05
C ALA A 136 -8.23 1.43 9.29
N ASP A 137 -9.55 1.48 9.14
CA ASP A 137 -10.49 1.63 10.25
C ASP A 137 -10.32 0.49 11.27
N PHE A 138 -10.09 -0.73 10.79
CA PHE A 138 -9.89 -1.88 11.65
C PHE A 138 -8.53 -1.86 12.37
N LEU A 139 -7.45 -1.47 11.68
CA LEU A 139 -6.14 -1.25 12.31
C LEU A 139 -6.20 -0.13 13.36
N HIS A 140 -6.95 0.93 13.08
CA HIS A 140 -7.20 2.04 14.01
C HIS A 140 -7.99 1.58 15.25
N MET A 141 -9.03 0.76 15.07
CA MET A 141 -9.77 0.13 16.17
C MET A 141 -8.88 -0.72 17.07
N LEU A 142 -7.83 -1.32 16.51
CA LEU A 142 -6.82 -2.08 17.25
C LEU A 142 -5.79 -1.20 17.97
N GLY A 143 -5.93 0.13 17.89
CA GLY A 143 -5.08 1.12 18.54
C GLY A 143 -3.85 1.51 17.73
N ASN A 144 -3.79 1.19 16.43
CA ASN A 144 -2.67 1.59 15.58
C ASN A 144 -2.93 2.97 14.97
N PRO A 145 -1.95 3.88 14.98
CA PRO A 145 -1.97 5.08 14.15
C PRO A 145 -1.76 4.69 12.68
N VAL A 146 -2.70 5.02 11.79
CA VAL A 146 -2.72 4.55 10.39
C VAL A 146 -2.90 5.72 9.43
N GLY A 147 -2.16 5.72 8.32
CA GLY A 147 -2.48 6.54 7.15
C GLY A 147 -3.10 5.71 6.03
N VAL A 148 -3.91 6.34 5.19
CA VAL A 148 -4.62 5.70 4.08
C VAL A 148 -4.37 6.46 2.80
N VAL A 149 -4.06 5.74 1.73
CA VAL A 149 -3.83 6.27 0.40
C VAL A 149 -4.85 5.70 -0.60
N LYS A 150 -5.79 6.54 -1.04
CA LYS A 150 -6.84 6.23 -2.02
C LYS A 150 -7.27 7.49 -2.77
N SER A 151 -7.70 7.33 -4.03
CA SER A 151 -8.05 8.48 -4.88
C SER A 151 -9.29 9.26 -4.43
N SER A 152 -10.18 8.63 -3.64
CA SER A 152 -11.35 9.29 -3.04
C SER A 152 -11.04 10.18 -1.84
N GLY A 153 -9.81 10.18 -1.32
CA GLY A 153 -9.39 11.00 -0.19
C GLY A 153 -8.41 10.24 0.70
N SER A 154 -7.24 10.82 0.90
CA SER A 154 -6.18 10.20 1.72
C SER A 154 -6.00 10.91 3.03
N THR A 155 -5.54 10.17 4.03
CA THR A 155 -5.33 10.67 5.38
C THR A 155 -4.01 10.20 5.95
N SER A 156 -3.43 11.01 6.81
CA SER A 156 -2.40 10.63 7.77
C SER A 156 -3.03 10.77 9.15
N LEU A 157 -3.31 9.65 9.82
CA LEU A 157 -4.11 9.65 11.04
C LEU A 157 -5.49 10.29 10.77
N GLU A 158 -5.82 11.36 11.49
CA GLU A 158 -7.07 12.12 11.34
C GLU A 158 -6.96 13.30 10.35
N ARG A 159 -5.75 13.56 9.81
CA ARG A 159 -5.49 14.71 8.93
C ARG A 159 -5.66 14.31 7.47
N GLU A 160 -6.45 15.08 6.72
CA GLU A 160 -6.54 14.92 5.26
C GLU A 160 -5.23 15.32 4.56
N LEU A 161 -4.86 14.56 3.54
CA LEU A 161 -3.70 14.81 2.69
C LEU A 161 -4.17 15.39 1.35
N ASP A 162 -3.62 16.56 1.00
CA ASP A 162 -3.86 17.18 -0.30
C ASP A 162 -2.91 16.57 -1.34
N LEU A 163 -3.36 15.50 -1.98
CA LEU A 163 -2.58 14.72 -2.95
C LEU A 163 -3.21 14.82 -4.34
N THR A 164 -2.36 14.92 -5.36
CA THR A 164 -2.80 14.91 -6.76
C THR A 164 -2.62 13.52 -7.34
N TYR A 165 -3.74 12.86 -7.67
CA TYR A 165 -3.74 11.50 -8.20
C TYR A 165 -3.63 11.43 -9.73
N PRO A 166 -3.11 10.31 -10.28
CA PRO A 166 -2.50 9.18 -9.57
C PRO A 166 -1.08 9.48 -9.07
N LEU A 167 -0.69 8.88 -7.94
CA LEU A 167 0.61 9.09 -7.31
C LEU A 167 1.75 8.42 -8.08
N SER A 168 2.85 9.13 -8.22
CA SER A 168 4.14 8.66 -8.74
C SER A 168 5.03 8.06 -7.66
N ILE A 169 6.20 7.55 -8.05
CA ILE A 169 7.26 7.10 -7.14
C ILE A 169 7.61 8.19 -6.12
N LEU A 170 7.78 9.43 -6.58
CA LEU A 170 8.14 10.55 -5.70
C LEU A 170 7.01 10.89 -4.74
N ASP A 171 5.76 10.90 -5.23
CA ASP A 171 4.58 11.16 -4.39
C ASP A 171 4.47 10.13 -3.26
N VAL A 172 4.68 8.85 -3.58
CA VAL A 172 4.61 7.77 -2.59
C VAL A 172 5.70 7.93 -1.54
N GLN A 173 6.97 8.13 -1.94
CA GLN A 173 8.06 8.29 -0.98
C GLN A 173 7.87 9.54 -0.09
N GLN A 174 7.38 10.64 -0.67
CA GLN A 174 7.02 11.84 0.08
C GLN A 174 5.88 11.57 1.07
N THR A 175 4.82 10.90 0.62
CA THR A 175 3.65 10.57 1.45
C THR A 175 4.04 9.66 2.62
N LEU A 176 4.85 8.63 2.37
CA LEU A 176 5.37 7.75 3.42
C LEU A 176 6.21 8.53 4.44
N SER A 177 7.07 9.45 3.99
CA SER A 177 7.89 10.28 4.88
C SER A 177 7.01 11.15 5.79
N VAL A 178 6.02 11.85 5.20
CA VAL A 178 5.07 12.69 5.94
C VAL A 178 4.29 11.87 6.97
N CYS A 179 3.78 10.70 6.59
CA CYS A 179 3.03 9.85 7.52
C CYS A 179 3.93 9.28 8.63
N ALA A 180 5.17 8.91 8.33
CA ALA A 180 6.14 8.49 9.34
C ALA A 180 6.46 9.63 10.32
N GLU A 181 6.63 10.86 9.84
CA GLU A 181 6.84 12.05 10.67
C GLU A 181 5.63 12.39 11.55
N ASP A 182 4.42 12.21 11.02
CA ASP A 182 3.16 12.35 11.78
C ASP A 182 3.01 11.26 12.86
N GLY A 183 3.83 10.20 12.84
CA GLY A 183 3.81 9.11 13.81
C GLY A 183 2.86 7.96 13.45
N ALA A 184 2.49 7.82 12.17
CA ALA A 184 1.81 6.63 11.69
C ALA A 184 2.68 5.39 11.95
N ALA A 185 2.04 4.29 12.33
CA ALA A 185 2.68 2.97 12.47
C ALA A 185 2.41 2.09 11.25
N ALA A 186 1.35 2.39 10.49
CA ALA A 186 0.97 1.65 9.30
C ALA A 186 0.43 2.57 8.21
N MET A 187 0.55 2.11 6.97
CA MET A 187 -0.01 2.75 5.78
C MET A 187 -0.82 1.74 4.99
N VAL A 188 -2.00 2.14 4.50
CA VAL A 188 -2.85 1.29 3.67
C VAL A 188 -3.05 1.92 2.29
N PHE A 189 -2.69 1.21 1.22
CA PHE A 189 -2.84 1.67 -0.16
C PHE A 189 -3.93 0.90 -0.90
N ALA A 190 -4.80 1.63 -1.61
CA ALA A 190 -5.67 1.05 -2.61
C ALA A 190 -4.91 0.85 -3.93
N LEU A 191 -4.76 -0.39 -4.39
CA LEU A 191 -4.06 -0.72 -5.63
C LEU A 191 -5.00 -0.60 -6.83
N ASN A 192 -5.00 0.57 -7.46
CA ASN A 192 -5.69 0.81 -8.73
C ASN A 192 -5.07 2.01 -9.45
N ASP A 193 -5.29 2.10 -10.77
CA ASP A 193 -4.72 3.14 -11.64
C ASP A 193 -5.26 4.56 -11.36
N ARG A 194 -6.33 4.70 -10.57
CA ARG A 194 -6.81 6.02 -10.10
C ARG A 194 -5.98 6.52 -8.93
N THR A 195 -5.40 5.62 -8.14
CA THR A 195 -4.65 5.96 -6.94
C THR A 195 -3.15 6.00 -7.22
N LEU A 196 -2.62 5.04 -7.97
CA LEU A 196 -1.19 4.85 -8.19
C LEU A 196 -0.88 4.79 -9.69
N LYS A 197 0.21 5.42 -10.11
CA LYS A 197 0.80 5.19 -11.43
C LYS A 197 1.47 3.82 -11.45
N SER A 198 1.75 3.33 -12.67
CA SER A 198 2.65 2.19 -12.84
C SER A 198 3.98 2.45 -12.15
N ASP A 199 4.52 1.41 -11.52
CA ASP A 199 5.77 1.46 -10.75
C ASP A 199 5.78 2.38 -9.51
N ALA A 200 4.65 2.98 -9.09
CA ALA A 200 4.64 3.97 -8.00
C ALA A 200 5.14 3.46 -6.64
N LEU A 201 5.03 2.17 -6.36
CA LEU A 201 5.51 1.51 -5.14
C LEU A 201 6.94 0.96 -5.28
N THR A 202 7.70 1.43 -6.27
CA THR A 202 9.11 1.06 -6.40
C THR A 202 9.92 1.47 -5.18
N SER A 203 10.72 0.53 -4.67
CA SER A 203 11.53 0.68 -3.47
C SER A 203 10.70 0.95 -2.19
N VAL A 204 9.45 0.45 -2.18
CA VAL A 204 8.59 0.35 -0.99
C VAL A 204 8.53 -1.10 -0.54
N ASN A 205 8.84 -1.34 0.72
CA ASN A 205 8.70 -2.66 1.33
C ASN A 205 7.23 -2.88 1.70
N VAL A 206 6.58 -3.82 1.04
CA VAL A 206 5.17 -4.16 1.28
C VAL A 206 5.09 -5.37 2.20
N ASP A 207 4.48 -5.18 3.37
CA ASP A 207 4.37 -6.24 4.39
C ASP A 207 3.16 -7.14 4.14
N VAL A 208 2.02 -6.57 3.73
CA VAL A 208 0.77 -7.33 3.60
C VAL A 208 0.01 -6.97 2.33
N ILE A 209 -0.37 -7.99 1.57
CA ILE A 209 -1.14 -7.86 0.34
C ILE A 209 -2.52 -8.50 0.55
N GLY A 210 -3.56 -7.69 0.52
CA GLY A 210 -4.94 -8.16 0.48
C GLY A 210 -5.40 -8.41 -0.95
N LEU A 211 -5.87 -9.62 -1.23
CA LEU A 211 -6.44 -9.98 -2.53
C LEU A 211 -7.96 -10.15 -2.40
N ASP A 212 -8.71 -9.36 -3.20
CA ASP A 212 -10.15 -9.56 -3.30
C ASP A 212 -10.43 -10.98 -3.80
N SER A 213 -11.26 -11.69 -3.05
CA SER A 213 -11.72 -13.01 -3.44
C SER A 213 -12.98 -12.82 -4.27
N ALA A 214 -12.93 -13.17 -5.56
CA ALA A 214 -14.12 -13.43 -6.36
C ALA A 214 -14.88 -14.69 -5.88
N ARG A 215 -14.82 -15.01 -4.59
CA ARG A 215 -15.67 -16.02 -3.97
C ARG A 215 -16.98 -15.32 -3.67
N ASP A 216 -17.97 -15.56 -4.53
CA ASP A 216 -19.36 -15.44 -4.14
C ASP A 216 -19.48 -16.17 -2.79
N LEU A 217 -19.79 -15.43 -1.72
CA LEU A 217 -20.22 -15.99 -0.45
C LEU A 217 -21.40 -16.91 -0.78
N ARG A 218 -21.13 -18.19 -1.06
CA ARG A 218 -22.18 -19.19 -1.22
C ARG A 218 -22.86 -19.21 0.13
N GLN A 219 -24.16 -18.90 0.11
CA GLN A 219 -25.03 -18.92 1.28
C GLN A 219 -24.69 -20.14 2.14
N PRO A 220 -24.68 -20.03 3.48
CA PRO A 220 -24.97 -21.20 4.29
C PRO A 220 -26.32 -21.70 3.79
N THR A 221 -26.36 -22.89 3.19
CA THR A 221 -27.62 -23.51 2.83
C THR A 221 -28.45 -23.57 4.11
N PRO A 222 -29.65 -22.98 4.17
CA PRO A 222 -30.56 -23.33 5.23
C PRO A 222 -30.83 -24.81 5.01
N SER A 223 -30.32 -25.66 5.90
CA SER A 223 -30.77 -27.04 5.99
C SER A 223 -32.27 -26.97 6.20
N GLY A 224 -33.00 -27.19 5.11
CA GLY A 224 -34.44 -27.00 5.05
C GLY A 224 -35.11 -27.85 6.11
N THR A 225 -35.83 -27.20 7.00
CA THR A 225 -37.04 -27.75 7.59
C THR A 225 -38.04 -27.99 6.46
N GLY A 226 -37.89 -29.14 5.80
CA GLY A 226 -38.92 -29.74 4.96
C GLY A 226 -39.78 -30.60 5.86
N GLU A 227 -40.84 -30.01 6.40
CA GLU A 227 -42.03 -30.76 6.75
C GLU A 227 -42.52 -31.44 5.47
N ASP A 228 -42.45 -32.77 5.43
CA ASP A 228 -43.37 -33.53 4.59
C ASP A 228 -43.78 -34.79 5.34
N SER A 229 -45.05 -34.78 5.73
CA SER A 229 -45.75 -35.88 6.34
C SER A 229 -45.96 -37.00 5.33
N ARG A 230 -45.55 -38.23 5.64
CA ARG A 230 -46.34 -39.45 5.37
C ARG A 230 -45.76 -40.67 6.10
N ALA A 231 -46.70 -41.48 6.57
CA ALA A 231 -46.56 -42.61 7.47
C ALA A 231 -45.80 -43.82 6.88
N GLY A 232 -45.18 -44.60 7.76
CA GLY A 232 -44.68 -45.94 7.50
C GLY A 232 -44.01 -46.55 8.74
N GLU A 233 -44.67 -47.54 9.33
CA GLU A 233 -44.32 -48.23 10.57
C GLU A 233 -43.03 -49.07 10.50
N GLY A 234 -42.37 -49.24 11.66
CA GLY A 234 -41.73 -50.50 12.04
C GLY A 234 -40.19 -50.52 12.15
N GLY A 235 -39.67 -50.97 13.30
CA GLY A 235 -38.45 -51.78 13.35
C GLY A 235 -37.22 -51.21 14.09
N GLU A 236 -37.20 -51.45 15.41
CA GLU A 236 -36.12 -52.10 16.18
C GLU A 236 -34.69 -51.53 16.26
N ALA A 237 -34.15 -51.64 17.48
CA ALA A 237 -32.92 -51.06 17.99
C ALA A 237 -31.63 -51.65 17.40
N ALA A 238 -30.61 -50.80 17.26
CA ALA A 238 -29.21 -51.15 17.54
C ALA A 238 -28.33 -49.89 17.64
N SER A 239 -27.69 -49.68 18.79
CA SER A 239 -26.41 -48.95 18.83
C SER A 239 -25.32 -49.81 18.18
N PRO A 240 -24.26 -49.21 17.61
CA PRO A 240 -23.04 -49.14 18.40
C PRO A 240 -22.18 -47.88 18.21
N SER A 241 -21.44 -47.64 19.28
CA SER A 241 -20.16 -46.98 19.47
C SER A 241 -19.25 -46.75 18.26
N GLY A 242 -18.70 -45.53 18.21
CA GLY A 242 -17.26 -45.31 18.07
C GLY A 242 -16.77 -44.83 16.70
N GLN A 243 -16.52 -43.53 16.57
CA GLN A 243 -15.33 -43.03 15.86
C GLN A 243 -15.03 -41.58 16.23
N ARG A 244 -13.78 -41.37 16.65
CA ARG A 244 -13.16 -40.06 16.90
C ARG A 244 -13.18 -39.27 15.58
N ALA A 245 -13.91 -38.16 15.54
CA ALA A 245 -13.74 -37.16 14.50
C ALA A 245 -12.48 -36.36 14.82
N SER A 246 -11.39 -36.70 14.13
CA SER A 246 -10.24 -35.84 13.91
C SER A 246 -10.70 -34.47 13.44
N GLY A 247 -10.18 -33.42 14.08
CA GLY A 247 -10.44 -32.04 13.67
C GLY A 247 -10.02 -31.82 12.22
N GLU A 248 -10.99 -31.47 11.39
CA GLU A 248 -10.73 -30.84 10.11
C GLU A 248 -10.28 -29.40 10.38
N GLU A 249 -8.97 -29.18 10.31
CA GLU A 249 -8.46 -27.86 9.99
C GLU A 249 -8.92 -27.49 8.58
N PRO A 250 -9.46 -26.28 8.33
CA PRO A 250 -9.78 -25.86 6.99
C PRO A 250 -8.46 -25.53 6.27
N ALA A 251 -7.88 -26.54 5.65
CA ALA A 251 -6.73 -26.40 4.77
C ALA A 251 -7.17 -25.72 3.46
N GLY A 252 -6.74 -24.47 3.25
CA GLY A 252 -6.64 -23.92 1.90
C GLY A 252 -5.82 -24.89 1.04
N SER A 253 -6.34 -25.26 -0.14
CA SER A 253 -5.63 -26.21 -0.99
C SER A 253 -4.26 -25.65 -1.37
N ALA A 254 -3.22 -26.47 -1.48
CA ALA A 254 -1.91 -26.00 -1.93
C ALA A 254 -1.92 -25.36 -3.34
N GLY A 255 -3.01 -25.54 -4.09
CA GLY A 255 -3.28 -24.82 -5.35
C GLY A 255 -3.68 -23.36 -5.12
N ASP A 256 -4.60 -23.12 -4.18
CA ASP A 256 -5.11 -21.78 -3.86
C ASP A 256 -3.97 -20.84 -3.43
N ALA A 257 -3.06 -21.31 -2.58
CA ALA A 257 -1.92 -20.52 -2.12
C ALA A 257 -0.92 -20.17 -3.25
N ARG A 258 -0.79 -21.03 -4.28
CA ARG A 258 0.09 -20.76 -5.43
C ARG A 258 -0.53 -19.71 -6.36
N ASP A 259 -1.84 -19.79 -6.57
CA ASP A 259 -2.58 -18.83 -7.39
C ASP A 259 -2.56 -17.43 -6.74
N ASP A 260 -2.65 -17.38 -5.42
CA ASP A 260 -2.60 -16.14 -4.64
C ASP A 260 -1.24 -15.45 -4.75
N LEU A 261 -0.15 -16.21 -4.61
CA LEU A 261 1.19 -15.68 -4.80
C LEU A 261 1.42 -15.19 -6.24
N ALA A 262 0.85 -15.89 -7.23
CA ALA A 262 0.93 -15.47 -8.63
C ALA A 262 0.18 -14.15 -8.85
N GLN A 263 -1.01 -13.99 -8.30
CA GLN A 263 -1.78 -12.74 -8.39
C GLN A 263 -1.09 -11.59 -7.64
N ALA A 264 -0.55 -11.84 -6.45
CA ALA A 264 0.21 -10.85 -5.69
C ALA A 264 1.43 -10.36 -6.47
N ARG A 265 2.18 -11.26 -7.12
CA ARG A 265 3.31 -10.91 -8.00
C ARG A 265 2.88 -10.15 -9.24
N GLN A 266 1.71 -10.44 -9.81
CA GLN A 266 1.17 -9.69 -10.92
C GLN A 266 0.84 -8.24 -10.53
N LEU A 267 0.25 -8.04 -9.34
CA LEU A 267 0.04 -6.70 -8.79
C LEU A 267 1.38 -5.99 -8.51
N GLY A 268 2.34 -6.70 -7.93
CA GLY A 268 3.70 -6.20 -7.72
C GLY A 268 4.37 -5.72 -9.00
N ALA A 269 4.28 -6.50 -10.08
CA ALA A 269 4.80 -6.13 -11.38
C ALA A 269 4.11 -4.90 -12.01
N GLY A 270 2.83 -4.66 -11.71
CA GLY A 270 2.09 -3.51 -12.21
C GLY A 270 2.39 -2.21 -11.46
N PHE A 271 2.54 -2.29 -10.14
CA PHE A 271 2.73 -1.13 -9.26
C PHE A 271 4.16 -0.94 -8.76
N GLY A 272 5.10 -1.84 -9.07
CA GLY A 272 6.54 -1.67 -8.82
C GLY A 272 7.07 -2.23 -7.50
N PHE A 273 6.26 -2.95 -6.71
CA PHE A 273 6.72 -3.56 -5.45
C PHE A 273 7.11 -5.03 -5.63
N GLU A 274 8.02 -5.51 -4.78
CA GLU A 274 8.45 -6.91 -4.75
C GLU A 274 7.61 -7.71 -3.76
N VAL A 275 7.42 -9.01 -4.06
CA VAL A 275 6.79 -9.98 -3.16
C VAL A 275 7.86 -10.98 -2.76
N ASP A 276 8.35 -10.87 -1.53
CA ASP A 276 9.43 -11.68 -0.99
C ASP A 276 8.95 -12.67 0.09
N GLU A 277 9.86 -13.24 0.86
CA GLU A 277 9.54 -14.20 1.94
C GLU A 277 8.93 -13.54 3.18
N GLN A 278 9.09 -12.23 3.35
CA GLN A 278 8.53 -11.44 4.44
C GLN A 278 7.15 -10.88 4.10
N THR A 279 6.81 -10.78 2.81
CA THR A 279 5.48 -10.35 2.36
C THR A 279 4.40 -11.39 2.68
N HIS A 280 3.39 -10.98 3.43
CA HIS A 280 2.21 -11.78 3.73
C HIS A 280 1.10 -11.56 2.71
N VAL A 281 0.70 -12.62 1.99
CA VAL A 281 -0.47 -12.59 1.10
C VAL A 281 -1.70 -13.07 1.87
N ALA A 282 -2.75 -12.26 1.88
CA ALA A 282 -3.96 -12.52 2.64
C ALA A 282 -5.21 -12.52 1.75
N ARG A 283 -6.11 -13.45 2.07
CA ARG A 283 -7.47 -13.53 1.53
C ARG A 283 -8.45 -13.79 2.66
N ALA A 284 -9.68 -13.33 2.46
CA ALA A 284 -10.80 -13.74 3.29
C ALA A 284 -10.93 -15.28 3.28
N ASP A 285 -11.04 -15.85 4.47
CA ASP A 285 -11.23 -17.28 4.71
C ASP A 285 -12.43 -17.51 5.65
N ALA A 286 -12.76 -18.79 5.89
CA ALA A 286 -13.87 -19.13 6.76
C ALA A 286 -13.72 -18.59 8.19
N GLN A 287 -12.48 -18.39 8.67
CA GLN A 287 -12.23 -17.87 10.00
C GLN A 287 -12.47 -16.36 10.07
N SER A 288 -11.97 -15.60 9.09
CA SER A 288 -12.21 -14.16 9.00
C SER A 288 -13.69 -13.86 8.74
N ASP A 289 -14.36 -14.67 7.91
CA ASP A 289 -15.79 -14.55 7.63
C ASP A 289 -16.64 -14.71 8.90
N LEU A 290 -16.32 -15.71 9.73
CA LEU A 290 -17.00 -15.93 11.01
C LEU A 290 -16.82 -14.77 11.99
N LEU A 291 -15.64 -14.14 12.01
CA LEU A 291 -15.38 -12.98 12.87
C LEU A 291 -16.09 -11.73 12.34
N ALA A 292 -16.07 -11.52 11.02
CA ALA A 292 -16.75 -10.40 10.38
C ALA A 292 -18.26 -10.46 10.54
N ALA A 293 -18.86 -11.64 10.39
CA ALA A 293 -20.31 -11.86 10.56
C ALA A 293 -20.80 -11.63 12.02
N GLN A 294 -19.89 -11.63 12.99
CA GLN A 294 -20.19 -11.33 14.39
C GLN A 294 -20.04 -9.85 14.72
N ALA A 295 -19.50 -9.03 13.81
CA ALA A 295 -19.28 -7.61 14.03
C ALA A 295 -20.59 -6.82 13.85
N PRO A 296 -20.98 -5.97 14.81
CA PRO A 296 -22.28 -5.28 14.79
C PRO A 296 -22.39 -4.20 13.71
N PHE A 297 -21.26 -3.64 13.27
CA PHE A 297 -21.23 -2.56 12.28
C PHE A 297 -21.22 -3.06 10.83
N ALA A 298 -21.00 -4.36 10.61
CA ALA A 298 -21.06 -4.97 9.28
C ALA A 298 -22.48 -5.51 9.02
N SER A 299 -23.37 -4.63 8.54
CA SER A 299 -24.80 -4.95 8.41
C SER A 299 -25.20 -5.53 7.05
N ASP A 300 -24.44 -5.21 5.99
CA ASP A 300 -24.67 -5.71 4.64
C ASP A 300 -23.55 -6.66 4.15
N ARG A 301 -23.85 -7.41 3.09
CA ARG A 301 -22.95 -8.42 2.53
C ARG A 301 -21.60 -7.85 2.11
N ASP A 302 -21.56 -6.63 1.56
CA ASP A 302 -20.32 -6.02 1.11
C ASP A 302 -19.48 -5.54 2.30
N SER A 303 -20.11 -4.95 3.31
CA SER A 303 -19.43 -4.56 4.55
C SER A 303 -18.85 -5.76 5.32
N ILE A 304 -19.57 -6.89 5.35
CA ILE A 304 -19.05 -8.15 5.93
C ILE A 304 -17.85 -8.65 5.11
N ARG A 305 -17.92 -8.60 3.78
CA ARG A 305 -16.81 -9.03 2.92
C ARG A 305 -15.57 -8.15 3.11
N GLU A 306 -15.77 -6.84 3.25
CA GLU A 306 -14.72 -5.86 3.54
C GLU A 306 -14.02 -6.11 4.86
N LEU A 307 -14.82 -6.28 5.91
CA LEU A 307 -14.30 -6.58 7.23
C LEU A 307 -13.62 -7.95 7.27
N SER A 308 -14.13 -8.95 6.55
CA SER A 308 -13.50 -10.26 6.46
C SER A 308 -12.10 -10.17 5.85
N LEU A 309 -11.93 -9.44 4.74
CA LEU A 309 -10.60 -9.22 4.16
C LEU A 309 -9.69 -8.46 5.12
N ALA A 310 -10.19 -7.40 5.77
CA ALA A 310 -9.43 -6.63 6.76
C ALA A 310 -8.93 -7.50 7.92
N ILE A 311 -9.80 -8.35 8.47
CA ILE A 311 -9.46 -9.30 9.53
C ILE A 311 -8.40 -10.31 9.05
N ALA A 312 -8.54 -10.84 7.83
CA ALA A 312 -7.56 -11.77 7.26
C ALA A 312 -6.18 -11.11 7.11
N MET A 313 -6.11 -9.90 6.57
CA MET A 313 -4.86 -9.14 6.44
C MET A 313 -4.20 -8.88 7.80
N VAL A 314 -4.98 -8.48 8.79
CA VAL A 314 -4.49 -8.21 10.15
C VAL A 314 -4.01 -9.49 10.85
N MET A 315 -4.69 -10.63 10.65
CA MET A 315 -4.22 -11.93 11.15
C MET A 315 -2.92 -12.36 10.47
N ALA A 316 -2.79 -12.13 9.16
CA ALA A 316 -1.57 -12.41 8.40
C ALA A 316 -0.39 -11.56 8.90
N ALA A 317 -0.64 -10.32 9.31
CA ALA A 317 0.33 -9.44 9.99
C ALA A 317 0.70 -9.90 11.42
N GLY A 318 0.15 -11.02 11.91
CA GLY A 318 0.49 -11.61 13.21
C GLY A 318 -0.37 -11.15 14.40
N ILE A 319 -1.44 -10.37 14.17
CA ILE A 319 -2.32 -9.94 15.24
C ILE A 319 -3.19 -11.12 15.72
N ARG A 320 -3.15 -11.38 17.03
CA ARG A 320 -3.81 -12.53 17.64
C ARG A 320 -5.34 -12.41 17.56
N ARG A 321 -6.00 -13.53 17.26
CA ARG A 321 -7.47 -13.66 17.22
C ARG A 321 -8.19 -13.12 18.45
N ASN A 322 -7.64 -13.32 19.65
CA ASN A 322 -8.26 -12.83 20.87
C ASN A 322 -8.29 -11.30 20.91
N ASN A 323 -7.25 -10.63 20.42
CA ASN A 323 -7.20 -9.16 20.35
C ASN A 323 -8.22 -8.64 19.34
N ILE A 324 -8.35 -9.30 18.19
CA ILE A 324 -9.37 -9.00 17.17
C ILE A 324 -10.78 -9.10 17.77
N ARG A 325 -11.10 -10.22 18.44
CA ARG A 325 -12.40 -10.40 19.10
C ARG A 325 -12.67 -9.35 20.17
N SER A 326 -11.65 -9.02 20.97
CA SER A 326 -11.76 -7.97 21.98
C SER A 326 -12.05 -6.60 21.36
N ALA A 327 -11.36 -6.24 20.27
CA ALA A 327 -11.58 -4.98 19.57
C ALA A 327 -13.00 -4.88 18.99
N LEU A 328 -13.45 -5.93 18.28
CA LEU A 328 -14.81 -6.00 17.73
C LEU A 328 -15.88 -5.88 18.82
N ARG A 329 -15.64 -6.50 19.99
CA ARG A 329 -16.55 -6.40 21.14
C ARG A 329 -16.56 -5.02 21.78
N VAL A 330 -15.41 -4.37 21.94
CA VAL A 330 -15.34 -3.01 22.53
C VAL A 330 -16.05 -2.01 21.62
N SER A 331 -15.87 -2.12 20.30
CA SER A 331 -16.61 -1.31 19.32
C SER A 331 -18.13 -1.48 19.45
N HIS A 332 -18.60 -2.72 19.69
CA HIS A 332 -20.01 -3.01 19.98
C HIS A 332 -20.53 -2.30 21.23
N GLU A 333 -19.76 -2.34 22.33
CA GLU A 333 -20.15 -1.73 23.61
C GLU A 333 -20.20 -0.20 23.53
N LEU A 334 -19.31 0.43 22.75
CA LEU A 334 -19.32 1.87 22.51
C LEU A 334 -20.53 2.30 21.65
N ALA A 335 -20.82 1.58 20.56
CA ALA A 335 -21.94 1.90 19.67
C ALA A 335 -23.31 1.83 20.39
N HIS A 336 -23.54 0.81 21.22
CA HIS A 336 -24.80 0.69 21.96
C HIS A 336 -24.85 1.48 23.28
N GLY A 337 -23.70 1.89 23.82
CA GLY A 337 -23.63 2.78 24.97
C GLY A 337 -24.08 4.21 24.66
N GLU A 338 -23.96 4.63 23.39
CA GLU A 338 -24.44 5.93 22.90
C GLU A 338 -25.94 5.93 22.60
N GLU A 339 -26.50 4.83 22.06
CA GLU A 339 -27.95 4.70 21.80
C GLU A 339 -28.81 4.70 23.07
N ASN A 340 -28.28 4.24 24.21
CA ASN A 340 -28.98 4.23 25.50
C ASN A 340 -28.88 5.55 26.29
N LYS A 341 -28.24 6.59 25.74
CA LYS A 341 -28.12 7.92 26.35
C LYS A 341 -28.91 9.02 25.63
N ALA A 342 -29.57 8.70 24.51
CA ALA A 342 -30.51 9.58 23.81
C ALA A 342 -31.96 9.28 24.23
#